data_AF-A0A2A3JUP2-F1
#
_entry.id   AF-A0A2A3JUP2-F1
#
_cell.length_a   1.000
_cell.length_b   1.000
_cell.length_c   1.000
_cell.angle_alpha   90.00
_cell.angle_beta   90.00
_cell.angle_gamma   90.00
#
_symmetry.space_group_name_H-M   'P 1'
#
loop_
_entity.id
_entity.type
_entity.pdbx_description
1 polymer ?
#
loop_
_entity_poly.entity_id
_entity_poly.type
_entity_poly.pdbx_seq_one_letter_code
_entity_poly.pdbx_strand_id
1 'polypeptide(L)'
;MVAMLKGLAGLALLLPFGLKSCDGPAADVALGQLMRERVLLTATANEIITDLPIAEGSAVQAGDVLVQLDDTLQQAQLAVAQAQLAEAEADLERMRTGARPEEFAIAEARVEGARAVYQEAQASYERNARLVETGTVTAARLDEVVAQRNSALAELTSAEQSLQELR
;
A
#
# COMPACT_ATOMS: atom_id res chain seq x y z
N MET A 1 -4.48 119.64 23.84
CA MET A 1 -5.18 120.93 23.59
C MET A 1 -5.31 121.08 22.09
N VAL A 2 -6.56 121.15 21.57
CA VAL A 2 -6.99 121.40 20.15
C VAL A 2 -6.65 120.25 19.16
N ALA A 3 -7.53 119.51 18.46
CA ALA A 3 -8.88 119.60 17.89
C ALA A 3 -8.85 119.63 16.34
N MET A 4 -9.72 118.81 15.72
CA MET A 4 -10.27 118.92 14.35
C MET A 4 -9.27 118.64 13.19
N LEU A 5 -9.61 118.19 11.97
CA LEU A 5 -10.84 118.27 11.20
C LEU A 5 -10.79 117.29 10.00
N LYS A 6 -11.90 116.59 9.78
CA LYS A 6 -12.52 116.06 8.53
C LYS A 6 -11.76 116.17 7.18
N GLY A 7 -11.77 115.06 6.43
CA GLY A 7 -12.66 114.94 5.27
C GLY A 7 -12.04 114.65 3.88
N LEU A 8 -12.84 113.89 3.10
CA LEU A 8 -12.75 113.53 1.68
C LEU A 8 -11.66 112.53 1.26
N ALA A 9 -11.84 111.65 0.27
CA ALA A 9 -12.99 110.97 -0.33
C ALA A 9 -12.42 110.04 -1.41
N GLY A 10 -12.98 108.84 -1.55
CA GLY A 10 -13.14 108.19 -2.87
C GLY A 10 -12.20 107.05 -3.26
N LEU A 11 -12.80 105.83 -3.31
CA LEU A 11 -12.71 104.85 -4.42
C LEU A 11 -11.35 104.14 -4.62
N ALA A 12 -11.18 102.81 -4.62
CA ALA A 12 -12.03 101.63 -4.72
C ALA A 12 -11.21 100.43 -4.18
N LEU A 13 -11.75 99.60 -3.28
CA LEU A 13 -12.25 98.24 -3.56
C LEU A 13 -11.17 97.13 -3.70
N LEU A 14 -11.43 96.02 -3.00
CA LEU A 14 -10.79 94.69 -2.97
C LEU A 14 -9.53 94.59 -2.08
N LEU A 15 -9.43 93.76 -1.04
CA LEU A 15 -10.25 92.66 -0.51
C LEU A 15 -9.65 92.36 0.91
N PRO A 16 -10.39 91.79 1.87
CA PRO A 16 -10.15 91.94 3.30
C PRO A 16 -8.95 91.13 3.81
N PHE A 17 -8.02 91.84 4.44
CA PHE A 17 -6.90 91.30 5.21
C PHE A 17 -7.42 90.86 6.60
N GLY A 18 -8.12 89.73 6.69
CA GLY A 18 -8.77 89.36 7.95
C GLY A 18 -9.49 88.02 8.03
N LEU A 19 -9.25 87.07 7.13
CA LEU A 19 -9.72 85.68 7.30
C LEU A 19 -8.50 84.78 7.54
N LYS A 20 -8.13 84.58 8.81
CA LYS A 20 -7.36 83.38 9.14
C LYS A 20 -8.27 82.18 8.88
N SER A 21 -8.02 81.53 7.75
CA SER A 21 -8.56 80.22 7.41
C SER A 21 -8.17 79.24 8.52
N CYS A 22 -9.12 78.97 9.42
CA CYS A 22 -9.10 77.80 10.29
C CYS A 22 -10.04 76.79 9.63
N ASP A 23 -9.46 75.85 8.89
CA ASP A 23 -9.47 74.43 9.26
C ASP A 23 -8.55 73.71 8.27
N GLY A 24 -7.26 73.61 8.63
CA GLY A 24 -6.36 72.74 7.88
C GLY A 24 -6.77 71.30 8.16
N PRO A 25 -6.83 70.40 7.16
CA PRO A 25 -7.26 69.03 7.39
C PRO A 25 -6.43 68.42 8.51
N ALA A 26 -7.10 67.93 9.55
CA ALA A 26 -6.48 67.34 10.73
C ALA A 26 -5.36 66.38 10.29
N ALA A 27 -4.13 66.67 10.70
CA ALA A 27 -2.91 65.97 10.26
C ALA A 27 -2.77 64.53 10.81
N ASP A 28 -3.88 63.93 11.24
CA ASP A 28 -3.96 62.60 11.86
C ASP A 28 -4.88 61.64 11.07
N VAL A 29 -5.16 61.97 9.81
CA VAL A 29 -5.96 61.11 8.92
C VAL A 29 -5.03 60.38 7.95
N ALA A 30 -4.71 59.13 8.27
CA ALA A 30 -4.07 58.21 7.34
C ALA A 30 -5.13 57.56 6.44
N LEU A 31 -5.26 58.03 5.20
CA LEU A 31 -6.11 57.42 4.19
C LEU A 31 -5.32 56.35 3.43
N GLY A 32 -5.79 55.11 3.45
CA GLY A 32 -5.16 53.99 2.77
C GLY A 32 -6.07 52.76 2.70
N GLN A 33 -5.70 51.78 1.88
CA GLN A 33 -6.40 50.50 1.80
C GLN A 33 -5.59 49.42 2.51
N LEU A 34 -6.24 48.65 3.38
CA LEU A 34 -5.64 47.46 3.97
C LEU A 34 -5.78 46.30 2.99
N MET A 35 -4.66 45.87 2.42
CA MET A 35 -4.60 44.65 1.61
C MET A 35 -4.21 43.47 2.48
N ARG A 36 -4.88 42.33 2.29
CA ARG A 36 -4.50 41.02 2.85
C ARG A 36 -4.47 39.99 1.75
N GLU A 37 -3.43 39.16 1.76
CA GLU A 37 -3.41 37.92 1.00
C GLU A 37 -4.32 36.90 1.70
N ARG A 38 -5.09 36.15 0.91
CA ARG A 38 -6.02 35.13 1.38
C ARG A 38 -5.73 33.83 0.64
N VAL A 39 -5.73 32.73 1.38
CA VAL A 39 -5.66 31.38 0.83
C VAL A 39 -6.97 30.69 1.19
N LEU A 40 -7.61 30.07 0.20
CA LEU A 40 -8.79 29.25 0.42
C LEU A 40 -8.34 27.80 0.60
N LEU A 41 -8.74 27.20 1.73
CA LEU A 41 -8.57 25.77 1.97
C LEU A 41 -9.89 25.06 1.65
N THR A 42 -9.82 24.07 0.76
CA THR A 42 -10.97 23.25 0.38
C THR A 42 -10.80 21.85 0.94
N ALA A 43 -11.90 21.24 1.40
CA ALA A 43 -11.88 19.84 1.80
C ALA A 43 -11.47 18.95 0.60
N THR A 44 -10.61 17.97 0.84
CA THR A 44 -10.16 17.00 -0.17
C THR A 44 -11.19 15.88 -0.39
N ALA A 45 -12.13 15.73 0.53
CA ALA A 45 -13.21 14.75 0.48
C ALA A 45 -14.54 15.41 0.86
N ASN A 46 -15.63 14.90 0.28
CA ASN A 46 -16.99 15.36 0.57
C ASN A 46 -17.57 14.52 1.71
N GLU A 47 -17.26 14.91 2.95
CA GLU A 47 -17.69 14.18 4.16
C GLU A 47 -18.35 15.13 5.17
N ILE A 48 -18.96 14.54 6.20
CA ILE A 48 -19.60 15.28 7.30
C ILE A 48 -18.51 15.88 8.19
N ILE A 49 -18.66 17.15 8.58
CA ILE A 49 -17.80 17.78 9.60
C ILE A 49 -18.21 17.26 10.98
N THR A 50 -17.27 16.66 11.69
CA THR A 50 -17.49 16.10 13.03
C THR A 50 -16.96 17.02 14.13
N ASP A 51 -15.93 17.81 13.85
CA ASP A 51 -15.36 18.78 14.81
C ASP A 51 -14.77 20.02 14.12
N LEU A 52 -14.80 21.14 14.84
CA LEU A 52 -14.21 22.42 14.46
C LEU A 52 -13.43 23.01 15.65
N PRO A 53 -12.22 22.51 15.91
CA PRO A 53 -11.50 22.78 17.16
C PRO A 53 -10.94 24.21 17.26
N ILE A 54 -10.89 24.97 16.16
CA ILE A 54 -10.33 26.32 16.10
C ILE A 54 -11.42 27.35 15.88
N ALA A 55 -11.51 28.32 16.79
CA ALA A 55 -12.44 29.44 16.68
C ALA A 55 -11.99 30.45 15.61
N GLU A 56 -12.96 31.12 14.99
CA GLU A 56 -12.70 32.12 13.97
C GLU A 56 -11.86 33.28 14.52
N GLY A 57 -10.86 33.72 13.74
CA GLY A 57 -9.90 34.76 14.15
C GLY A 57 -8.72 34.29 15.00
N SER A 58 -8.65 33.00 15.33
CA SER A 58 -7.50 32.42 16.02
C SER A 58 -6.24 32.39 15.13
N ALA A 59 -5.08 32.59 15.73
CA ALA A 59 -3.80 32.36 15.05
C ALA A 59 -3.53 30.85 14.95
N VAL A 60 -3.06 30.39 13.79
CA VAL A 60 -2.76 28.98 13.50
C VAL A 60 -1.36 28.84 12.93
N GLN A 61 -0.79 27.65 13.07
CA GLN A 61 0.51 27.25 12.53
C GLN A 61 0.33 26.10 11.53
N ALA A 62 1.38 25.83 10.75
CA ALA A 62 1.37 24.72 9.81
C ALA A 62 1.27 23.38 10.56
N GLY A 63 0.27 22.57 10.20
CA GLY A 63 -0.03 21.29 10.85
C GLY A 63 -1.21 21.34 11.81
N ASP A 64 -1.74 22.52 12.13
CA ASP A 64 -2.93 22.64 12.98
C ASP A 64 -4.17 22.05 12.29
N VAL A 65 -4.92 21.24 13.02
CA VAL A 65 -6.20 20.70 12.56
C VAL A 65 -7.23 21.82 12.63
N LEU A 66 -7.71 22.25 11.47
CA LEU A 66 -8.73 23.30 11.38
C LEU A 66 -10.14 22.71 11.42
N VAL A 67 -10.34 21.54 10.81
CA VAL A 67 -11.62 20.85 10.66
C VAL A 67 -11.37 19.35 10.73
N GLN A 68 -12.22 18.61 11.45
CA GLN A 68 -12.24 17.15 11.40
C GLN A 68 -13.45 16.69 10.56
N LEU A 69 -13.19 15.79 9.63
CA LEU A 69 -14.23 15.11 8.85
C LEU A 69 -14.48 13.71 9.42
N ASP A 70 -15.68 13.18 9.18
CA ASP A 70 -16.01 11.78 9.45
C ASP A 70 -15.11 10.87 8.60
N ASP A 71 -14.39 9.96 9.26
CA ASP A 71 -13.43 9.05 8.61
C ASP A 71 -13.91 7.60 8.60
N THR A 72 -15.17 7.33 8.98
CA THR A 72 -15.67 5.96 9.20
C THR A 72 -15.56 5.08 7.95
N LEU A 73 -15.88 5.64 6.78
CA LEU A 73 -15.77 4.95 5.50
C LEU A 73 -14.31 4.64 5.16
N GLN A 74 -13.41 5.59 5.39
CA GLN A 74 -11.98 5.45 5.11
C GLN A 74 -11.35 4.40 6.04
N GLN A 75 -11.73 4.39 7.31
CA GLN A 75 -11.33 3.35 8.27
C GLN A 75 -11.85 1.96 7.85
N ALA A 76 -13.09 1.85 7.39
CA ALA A 76 -13.63 0.59 6.89
C ALA A 76 -12.90 0.10 5.63
N GLN A 77 -12.59 1.00 4.69
CA GLN A 77 -11.80 0.66 3.50
C GLN A 77 -10.38 0.21 3.86
N LEU A 78 -9.75 0.89 4.82
CA LEU A 78 -8.45 0.51 5.34
C LEU A 78 -8.49 -0.90 5.96
N ALA A 79 -9.50 -1.19 6.78
CA ALA A 79 -9.67 -2.50 7.40
C ALA A 79 -9.83 -3.62 6.36
N VAL A 80 -10.61 -3.38 5.30
CA VAL A 80 -10.76 -4.33 4.19
C VAL A 80 -9.42 -4.57 3.48
N ALA A 81 -8.68 -3.50 3.16
CA ALA A 81 -7.39 -3.62 2.49
C ALA A 81 -6.35 -4.34 3.37
N GLN A 82 -6.35 -4.10 4.69
CA GLN A 82 -5.49 -4.81 5.63
C GLN A 82 -5.83 -6.30 5.72
N ALA A 83 -7.12 -6.66 5.71
CA ALA A 83 -7.54 -8.06 5.68
C ALA A 83 -7.09 -8.77 4.40
N GLN A 84 -7.21 -8.11 3.24
CA GLN A 84 -6.74 -8.64 1.96
C GLN A 84 -5.23 -8.83 1.94
N LEU A 85 -4.46 -7.89 2.53
CA LEU A 85 -3.02 -8.04 2.67
C LEU A 85 -2.67 -9.26 3.52
N ALA A 86 -3.32 -9.43 4.68
CA ALA A 86 -3.07 -10.57 5.57
C ALA A 86 -3.40 -11.92 4.90
N GLU A 87 -4.49 -11.98 4.13
CA GLU A 87 -4.83 -13.17 3.33
C GLU A 87 -3.75 -13.47 2.29
N ALA A 88 -3.32 -12.46 1.52
CA ALA A 88 -2.29 -12.62 0.51
C ALA A 88 -0.93 -13.03 1.10
N GLU A 89 -0.58 -12.52 2.28
CA GLU A 89 0.63 -12.91 3.00
C GLU A 89 0.55 -14.37 3.49
N ALA A 90 -0.61 -14.79 4.01
CA ALA A 90 -0.83 -16.18 4.41
C ALA A 90 -0.81 -17.15 3.21
N ASP A 91 -1.36 -16.73 2.08
CA ASP A 91 -1.30 -17.47 0.82
C ASP A 91 0.14 -17.60 0.32
N LEU A 92 0.89 -16.50 0.33
CA LEU A 92 2.29 -16.47 -0.05
C LEU A 92 3.13 -17.39 0.84
N GLU A 93 2.91 -17.35 2.16
CA GLU A 93 3.61 -18.24 3.09
C GLU A 93 3.28 -19.70 2.80
N ARG A 94 2.00 -20.02 2.56
CA ARG A 94 1.55 -21.37 2.19
C ARG A 94 2.17 -21.86 0.89
N MET A 95 2.32 -20.98 -0.09
CA MET A 95 2.99 -21.30 -1.37
C MET A 95 4.50 -21.46 -1.19
N ARG A 96 5.13 -20.68 -0.29
CA ARG A 96 6.56 -20.73 0.00
C ARG A 96 6.99 -21.94 0.82
N THR A 97 6.13 -22.41 1.72
CA THR A 97 6.43 -23.60 2.54
C THR A 97 6.53 -24.88 1.70
N GLY A 98 6.12 -24.84 0.42
CA GLY A 98 6.25 -25.97 -0.50
C GLY A 98 5.46 -27.19 -0.05
N ALA A 99 5.91 -28.38 -0.44
CA ALA A 99 5.36 -29.63 0.08
C ALA A 99 5.62 -29.72 1.59
N ARG A 100 4.61 -30.20 2.34
CA ARG A 100 4.78 -30.32 3.79
C ARG A 100 5.81 -31.40 4.12
N PRO A 101 6.57 -31.30 5.22
CA PRO A 101 7.54 -32.33 5.62
C PRO A 101 6.92 -33.73 5.69
N GLU A 102 5.65 -33.83 6.08
CA GLU A 102 4.90 -35.08 6.13
C GLU A 102 4.64 -35.66 4.73
N GLU A 103 4.35 -34.83 3.74
CA GLU A 103 4.14 -35.25 2.35
C GLU A 103 5.46 -35.75 1.74
N PHE A 104 6.56 -35.06 2.01
CA PHE A 104 7.89 -35.49 1.61
C PHE A 104 8.26 -36.85 2.22
N ALA A 105 8.04 -37.03 3.53
CA ALA A 105 8.32 -38.29 4.22
C ALA A 105 7.49 -39.47 3.68
N ILE A 106 6.22 -39.24 3.34
CA ILE A 106 5.36 -40.26 2.72
C ILE A 106 5.86 -40.64 1.32
N ALA A 107 6.23 -39.64 0.50
CA ALA A 107 6.77 -39.87 -0.84
C ALA A 107 8.12 -40.60 -0.80
N GLU A 108 9.00 -40.24 0.12
CA GLU A 108 10.29 -40.91 0.33
C GLU A 108 10.10 -42.37 0.77
N ALA A 109 9.19 -42.64 1.71
CA ALA A 109 8.86 -44.01 2.12
C ALA A 109 8.29 -44.84 0.96
N ARG A 110 7.52 -44.22 0.05
CA ARG A 110 6.99 -44.88 -1.15
C ARG A 110 8.09 -45.23 -2.14
N VAL A 111 9.07 -44.33 -2.34
CA VAL A 111 10.26 -44.60 -3.18
C VAL A 111 11.05 -45.78 -2.61
N GLU A 112 11.30 -45.80 -1.30
CA GLU A 112 12.04 -46.89 -0.67
C GLU A 112 11.29 -48.23 -0.75
N GLY A 113 9.97 -48.23 -0.58
CA GLY A 113 9.14 -49.41 -0.80
C GLY A 113 9.21 -49.93 -2.23
N ALA A 114 9.06 -49.06 -3.23
CA ALA A 114 9.14 -49.44 -4.64
C ALA A 114 10.56 -49.91 -5.03
N ARG A 115 11.60 -49.30 -4.43
CA ARG A 115 13.00 -49.70 -4.62
C ARG A 115 13.24 -51.12 -4.13
N ALA A 116 12.72 -51.48 -2.96
CA ALA A 116 12.81 -52.84 -2.43
C ALA A 116 12.11 -53.86 -3.33
N VAL A 117 10.93 -53.54 -3.87
CA VAL A 117 10.20 -54.40 -4.82
C VAL A 117 11.00 -54.60 -6.11
N TYR A 118 11.56 -53.52 -6.67
CA TYR A 118 12.42 -53.60 -7.85
C TYR A 118 13.68 -54.45 -7.60
N GLN A 119 14.32 -54.29 -6.45
CA GLN A 119 15.50 -55.09 -6.09
C GLN A 119 15.19 -56.59 -6.01
N GLU A 120 14.06 -56.99 -5.43
CA GLU A 120 13.65 -58.40 -5.42
C GLU A 120 13.35 -58.91 -6.84
N ALA A 121 12.62 -58.14 -7.64
CA ALA A 121 12.31 -58.51 -9.02
C ALA A 121 13.58 -58.63 -9.88
N GLN A 122 14.55 -57.74 -9.68
CA GLN A 122 15.86 -57.76 -10.32
C GLN A 122 16.64 -59.02 -9.91
N ALA A 123 16.70 -59.33 -8.61
CA ALA A 123 17.37 -60.53 -8.13
C ALA A 123 16.70 -61.81 -8.68
N SER A 124 15.37 -61.83 -8.79
CA SER A 124 14.63 -62.93 -9.40
C SER A 124 14.95 -63.09 -10.89
N TYR A 125 15.00 -61.98 -11.63
CA TYR A 125 15.42 -61.97 -13.04
C TYR A 125 16.83 -62.56 -13.19
N GLU A 126 17.80 -62.09 -12.41
CA GLU A 126 19.19 -62.57 -12.47
C GLU A 126 19.31 -64.06 -12.14
N ARG A 127 18.54 -64.56 -11.15
CA ARG A 127 18.48 -65.98 -10.82
C ARG A 127 17.94 -66.80 -12.00
N ASN A 128 16.83 -66.39 -12.60
CA ASN A 128 16.21 -67.13 -13.70
C ASN A 128 17.03 -67.06 -14.99
N ALA A 129 17.69 -65.93 -15.27
CA ALA A 129 18.57 -65.79 -16.42
C ALA A 129 19.71 -66.83 -16.37
N ARG A 130 20.36 -66.99 -15.21
CA ARG A 130 21.40 -68.02 -15.03
C ARG A 130 20.86 -69.44 -15.17
N LEU A 131 19.63 -69.70 -14.71
CA LEU A 131 19.04 -71.03 -14.77
C LEU A 131 18.57 -71.42 -16.19
N VAL A 132 18.28 -70.43 -17.05
CA VAL A 132 18.01 -70.68 -18.49
C VAL A 132 19.29 -71.10 -19.20
N GLU A 133 20.43 -70.50 -18.88
CA GLU A 133 21.74 -70.92 -19.40
C GLU A 133 22.07 -72.38 -19.03
N THR A 134 21.65 -72.83 -17.84
CA THR A 134 21.80 -74.22 -17.39
C THR A 134 20.66 -75.15 -17.86
N GLY A 135 19.73 -74.67 -18.71
CA GLY A 135 18.62 -75.45 -19.26
C GLY A 135 17.56 -75.89 -18.24
N THR A 136 17.52 -75.26 -17.06
CA THR A 136 16.67 -75.68 -15.92
C THR A 136 15.31 -74.95 -15.89
N VAL A 137 15.18 -73.82 -16.59
CA VAL A 137 13.91 -73.07 -16.75
C VAL A 137 13.62 -72.78 -18.22
N THR A 138 12.34 -72.55 -18.52
CA THR A 138 11.87 -72.25 -19.88
C THR A 138 12.06 -70.78 -20.24
N ALA A 139 12.16 -70.49 -21.54
CA ALA A 139 12.16 -69.11 -22.05
C ALA A 139 10.92 -68.32 -21.59
N ALA A 140 9.74 -68.95 -21.57
CA ALA A 140 8.52 -68.33 -21.08
C ALA A 140 8.61 -67.85 -19.61
N ARG A 141 9.33 -68.60 -18.75
CA ARG A 141 9.55 -68.19 -17.36
C ARG A 141 10.49 -66.99 -17.27
N LEU A 142 11.48 -66.89 -18.15
CA LEU A 142 12.36 -65.73 -18.22
C LEU A 142 11.60 -64.48 -18.68
N ASP A 143 10.74 -64.62 -19.69
CA ASP A 143 9.90 -63.52 -20.19
C ASP A 143 8.97 -62.98 -19.10
N GLU A 144 8.39 -63.85 -18.27
CA GLU A 144 7.56 -63.48 -17.13
C GLU A 144 8.32 -62.62 -16.10
N VAL A 145 9.52 -63.06 -15.67
CA VAL A 145 10.30 -62.30 -14.68
C VAL A 145 10.89 -61.02 -15.27
N VAL A 146 11.17 -60.97 -16.57
CA VAL A 146 11.54 -59.74 -17.28
C VAL A 146 10.39 -58.74 -17.24
N ALA A 147 9.16 -59.19 -17.54
CA ALA A 147 7.98 -58.34 -17.46
C ALA A 147 7.77 -57.82 -16.03
N GLN A 148 7.93 -58.69 -15.01
CA GLN A 148 7.76 -58.31 -13.62
C GLN A 148 8.82 -57.30 -13.14
N ARG A 149 10.09 -57.49 -13.50
CA ARG A 149 11.16 -56.51 -13.25
C ARG A 149 10.86 -55.17 -13.91
N ASN A 150 10.45 -55.19 -15.17
CA ASN A 150 10.15 -53.95 -15.91
C ASN A 150 8.96 -53.20 -15.29
N SER A 151 7.92 -53.92 -14.82
CA SER A 151 6.81 -53.33 -14.07
C SER A 151 7.29 -52.67 -12.78
N ALA A 152 8.11 -53.36 -11.98
CA ALA A 152 8.64 -52.83 -10.73
C ALA A 152 9.56 -51.60 -10.97
N LEU A 153 10.35 -51.61 -12.05
CA LEU A 153 11.16 -50.45 -12.44
C LEU A 153 10.28 -49.24 -12.82
N ALA A 154 9.18 -49.46 -13.54
CA ALA A 154 8.23 -48.41 -13.89
C ALA A 154 7.57 -47.81 -12.63
N GLU A 155 7.20 -48.66 -11.66
CA GLU A 155 6.65 -48.23 -10.38
C GLU A 155 7.65 -47.41 -9.55
N LEU A 156 8.91 -47.84 -9.48
CA LEU A 156 9.98 -47.08 -8.82
C LEU A 156 10.17 -45.71 -9.49
N THR A 157 10.25 -45.69 -10.83
CA THR A 157 10.43 -44.44 -11.58
C THR A 157 9.27 -43.48 -11.34
N SER A 158 8.03 -43.99 -11.33
CA SER A 158 6.85 -43.18 -11.03
C SER A 158 6.88 -42.62 -9.61
N ALA A 159 7.30 -43.42 -8.62
CA ALA A 159 7.44 -42.96 -7.24
C ALA A 159 8.54 -41.88 -7.09
N GLU A 160 9.67 -42.05 -7.78
CA GLU A 160 10.77 -41.08 -7.79
C GLU A 160 10.33 -39.74 -8.42
N GLN A 161 9.54 -39.78 -9.49
CA GLN A 161 8.94 -38.59 -10.10
C GLN A 161 7.99 -37.87 -9.14
N SER A 162 7.12 -38.58 -8.45
CA SER A 162 6.24 -37.98 -7.44
C SER A 162 7.02 -37.32 -6.30
N LEU A 163 8.16 -37.88 -5.87
CA LEU A 163 9.02 -37.24 -4.88
C LEU A 163 9.71 -35.98 -5.43
N GLN A 164 10.06 -35.99 -6.72
CA GLN A 164 10.67 -34.84 -7.39
C GLN A 164 9.70 -33.67 -7.57
N GLU A 165 8.40 -33.94 -7.78
CA GLU A 165 7.35 -32.90 -7.83
C GLU A 165 7.16 -32.17 -6.48
N LEU A 166 7.60 -32.78 -5.37
CA LEU A 166 7.52 -32.20 -4.03
C LEU A 166 8.78 -31.40 -3.62
N ARG A 167 9.85 -31.44 -4.43
CA ARG A 167 11.09 -30.68 -4.21
C ARG A 167 11.04 -29.31 -4.86
#